data_AF-A0A4P9W0N2-F1
#
_entry.id   AF-A0A4P9W0N2-F1
#
_cell.length_a   1.000
_cell.length_b   1.000
_cell.length_c   1.000
_cell.angle_alpha   90.00
_cell.angle_beta   90.00
_cell.angle_gamma   90.00
#
_symmetry.space_group_name_H-M   'P 1'
#
loop_
_entity.id
_entity.type
_entity.pdbx_description
1 polymer ?
#
loop_
_entity_poly.entity_id
_entity_poly.type
_entity_poly.pdbx_seq_one_letter_code
_entity_poly.pdbx_strand_id
1 'polypeptide(L)'
;RKAQYRGENEEPVSVEELALEHYRREGWKGFHSENSIITTLWGMLFWDILFDDSVPGAFNSPYQAAPLDLFTEFFYDWKNFEKDDVLEIADCIGGPRLAKICGLFAKTYFAHSGGVPDL
;
A
#
# COMPACT_ATOMS: atom_id res chain seq x y z
N ARG A 1 14.36 -14.97 14.81
CA ARG A 1 13.36 -15.99 14.37
C ARG A 1 11.99 -15.39 14.66
N LYS A 2 11.12 -15.20 13.65
CA LYS A 2 9.74 -14.70 13.89
C LYS A 2 8.93 -15.76 14.67
N ALA A 3 8.00 -15.33 15.50
CA ALA A 3 7.08 -16.23 16.19
C ALA A 3 6.19 -16.96 15.17
N GLN A 4 5.82 -18.20 15.48
CA GLN A 4 4.91 -19.01 14.66
C GLN A 4 3.74 -19.49 15.52
N TYR A 5 2.56 -19.52 14.93
CA TYR A 5 1.30 -19.89 15.55
C TYR A 5 0.70 -21.08 14.82
N ARG A 6 -0.26 -21.77 15.45
CA ARG A 6 -0.97 -22.89 14.84
C ARG A 6 -2.20 -22.34 14.09
N GLY A 7 -2.19 -22.42 12.76
CA GLY A 7 -3.32 -22.00 11.91
C GLY A 7 -4.45 -23.04 11.88
N GLU A 8 -5.50 -22.77 11.09
CA GLU A 8 -6.71 -23.62 11.06
C GLU A 8 -6.41 -25.08 10.68
N ASN A 9 -5.44 -25.28 9.78
CA ASN A 9 -5.05 -26.60 9.27
C ASN A 9 -3.93 -27.25 10.09
N GLU A 10 -3.69 -26.78 11.32
CA GLU A 10 -2.56 -27.15 12.18
C GLU A 10 -1.16 -26.79 11.65
N GLU A 11 -1.08 -26.13 10.49
CA GLU A 11 0.16 -25.65 9.91
C GLU A 11 0.71 -24.41 10.66
N PRO A 12 2.05 -24.22 10.71
CA PRO A 12 2.65 -23.04 11.31
C PRO A 12 2.42 -21.79 10.45
N VAL A 13 1.74 -20.78 11.00
CA VAL A 13 1.42 -19.50 10.36
C VAL A 13 2.03 -18.31 11.11
N SER A 14 2.06 -17.13 10.47
CA SER A 14 2.46 -15.88 11.14
C SER A 14 1.32 -15.33 12.01
N VAL A 15 1.58 -14.26 12.78
CA VAL A 15 0.52 -13.64 13.61
C VAL A 15 -0.51 -12.91 12.74
N GLU A 16 -0.06 -12.36 11.62
CA GLU A 16 -0.87 -11.62 10.65
C GLU A 16 -1.82 -12.57 9.91
N GLU A 17 -1.34 -13.74 9.46
CA GLU A 17 -2.23 -14.75 8.87
C GLU A 17 -3.20 -15.32 9.92
N LEU A 18 -2.76 -15.53 11.17
CA LEU A 18 -3.65 -15.97 12.25
C LEU A 18 -4.80 -14.95 12.48
N ALA A 19 -4.50 -13.66 12.42
CA ALA A 19 -5.50 -12.60 12.54
C ALA A 19 -6.43 -12.55 11.32
N LEU A 20 -5.90 -12.74 10.10
CA LEU A 20 -6.72 -12.85 8.88
C LEU A 20 -7.67 -14.05 8.95
N GLU A 21 -7.22 -15.22 9.39
CA GLU A 21 -8.07 -16.39 9.62
C GLU A 21 -9.22 -16.07 10.58
N HIS A 22 -8.95 -15.35 11.68
CA HIS A 22 -9.97 -14.92 12.63
C HIS A 22 -11.04 -14.02 11.98
N TYR A 23 -10.63 -12.94 11.30
CA TYR A 23 -11.57 -12.02 10.65
C TYR A 23 -12.32 -12.68 9.48
N ARG A 24 -11.69 -13.62 8.77
CA ARG A 24 -12.33 -14.41 7.71
C ARG A 24 -13.50 -15.24 8.24
N ARG A 25 -13.39 -15.81 9.44
CA ARG A 25 -14.49 -16.54 10.11
C ARG A 25 -15.67 -15.65 10.47
N GLU A 26 -15.42 -14.36 10.71
CA GLU A 26 -16.45 -13.36 10.94
C GLU A 26 -17.08 -12.83 9.64
N GLY A 27 -16.61 -13.31 8.48
CA GLY A 27 -17.13 -12.92 7.17
C GLY A 27 -16.42 -11.73 6.53
N TRP A 28 -15.30 -11.28 7.09
CA TRP A 28 -14.51 -10.18 6.52
C TRP A 28 -13.50 -10.67 5.48
N LYS A 29 -13.26 -9.86 4.45
CA LYS A 29 -12.13 -9.99 3.52
C LYS A 29 -11.02 -9.04 3.99
N GLY A 30 -9.81 -9.53 4.18
CA GLY A 30 -8.66 -8.75 4.66
C GLY A 30 -7.37 -9.15 3.94
N PHE A 31 -6.39 -8.25 3.94
CA PHE A 31 -5.11 -8.43 3.25
C PHE A 31 -3.97 -8.00 4.17
N HIS A 32 -2.99 -8.87 4.42
CA HIS A 32 -1.76 -8.45 5.07
C HIS A 32 -0.88 -7.72 4.04
N SER A 33 -0.88 -6.39 4.11
CA SER A 33 -0.27 -5.55 3.07
C SER A 33 0.65 -4.45 3.60
N GLU A 34 0.76 -4.31 4.93
CA GLU A 34 1.47 -3.20 5.56
C GLU A 34 1.07 -1.85 4.92
N ASN A 35 2.02 -1.08 4.36
CA ASN A 35 1.77 0.19 3.68
C ASN A 35 1.43 0.05 2.18
N SER A 36 1.51 -1.16 1.61
CA SER A 36 1.61 -1.34 0.15
C SER A 36 0.28 -1.04 -0.57
N ILE A 37 -0.87 -1.35 0.05
CA ILE A 37 -2.18 -1.03 -0.52
C ILE A 37 -2.42 0.48 -0.58
N ILE A 38 -2.09 1.20 0.50
CA ILE A 38 -2.29 2.66 0.57
C ILE A 38 -1.37 3.39 -0.40
N THR A 39 -0.10 2.98 -0.46
CA THR A 39 0.86 3.54 -1.42
C THR A 39 0.50 3.19 -2.88
N THR A 40 -0.07 2.02 -3.13
CA THR A 40 -0.62 1.64 -4.44
C THR A 40 -1.78 2.52 -4.86
N LEU A 41 -2.76 2.73 -3.98
CA LEU A 41 -3.90 3.63 -4.26
C LEU A 41 -3.43 5.06 -4.55
N TRP A 42 -2.49 5.57 -3.76
CA TRP A 42 -1.93 6.89 -3.99
C TRP A 42 -1.19 6.97 -5.33
N GLY A 43 -0.33 6.00 -5.66
CA GLY A 43 0.38 5.97 -6.94
C GLY A 43 -0.56 5.91 -8.14
N MET A 44 -1.66 5.17 -8.05
CA MET A 44 -2.68 5.12 -9.11
C MET A 44 -3.46 6.44 -9.23
N LEU A 45 -3.84 7.05 -8.10
CA LEU A 45 -4.60 8.31 -8.10
C LEU A 45 -3.77 9.50 -8.57
N PHE A 46 -2.46 9.49 -8.33
CA PHE A 46 -1.55 10.60 -8.64
C PHE A 46 -0.61 10.30 -9.81
N TRP A 47 -0.84 9.22 -10.55
CA TRP A 47 0.06 8.77 -11.63
C TRP A 47 0.44 9.90 -12.60
N ASP A 48 -0.56 10.63 -13.11
CA ASP A 48 -0.34 11.71 -14.08
C ASP A 48 0.46 12.88 -13.50
N ILE A 49 0.44 13.06 -12.18
CA ILE A 49 1.20 14.10 -11.47
C ILE A 49 2.62 13.60 -11.18
N LEU A 50 2.77 12.33 -10.81
CA LEU A 50 4.04 11.70 -10.45
C LEU A 50 4.97 11.53 -11.65
N PHE A 51 4.40 11.32 -12.83
CA PHE A 51 5.14 11.10 -14.07
C PHE A 51 5.01 12.27 -15.06
N ASP A 52 4.70 13.47 -14.56
CA ASP A 52 4.74 14.70 -15.36
C ASP A 52 6.18 15.00 -15.80
N ASP A 53 6.46 14.76 -17.07
CA ASP A 53 7.77 14.94 -17.68
C ASP A 53 8.11 16.41 -17.97
N SER A 54 7.18 17.34 -17.74
CA SER A 54 7.42 18.77 -17.86
C SER A 54 8.24 19.34 -16.70
N VAL A 55 8.40 18.59 -15.60
CA VAL A 55 9.15 19.00 -14.39
C VAL A 55 10.66 18.80 -14.59
N PRO A 56 11.46 19.88 -14.72
CA PRO A 56 12.90 19.75 -14.96
C PRO A 56 13.61 19.06 -13.79
N GLY A 57 14.37 18.01 -14.09
CA GLY A 57 15.17 17.28 -13.10
C GLY A 57 14.42 16.20 -12.33
N ALA A 58 13.11 16.02 -12.55
CA ALA A 58 12.35 14.89 -12.00
C ALA A 58 12.82 13.55 -12.58
N PHE A 59 13.08 13.52 -13.89
CA PHE A 59 13.60 12.36 -14.61
C PHE A 59 14.84 12.74 -15.43
N ASN A 60 15.94 12.03 -15.20
CA ASN A 60 17.20 12.13 -15.94
C ASN A 60 17.45 10.90 -16.84
N SER A 61 16.57 9.90 -16.82
CA SER A 61 16.69 8.66 -17.58
C SER A 61 15.32 8.02 -17.85
N PRO A 62 15.09 7.39 -19.01
CA PRO A 62 13.86 6.67 -19.32
C PRO A 62 13.66 5.38 -18.50
N TYR A 63 14.65 4.97 -17.70
CA TYR A 63 14.62 3.74 -16.90
C TYR A 63 14.26 3.99 -15.42
N GLN A 64 13.88 5.23 -15.06
CA GLN A 64 13.47 5.57 -13.70
C GLN A 64 12.06 5.06 -13.40
N ALA A 65 11.92 4.30 -12.32
CA ALA A 65 10.64 3.80 -11.83
C ALA A 65 9.79 4.87 -11.12
N ALA A 66 10.37 6.04 -10.83
CA ALA A 66 9.71 7.20 -10.24
C ALA A 66 10.62 8.45 -10.30
N PRO A 67 10.09 9.66 -10.01
CA PRO A 67 10.89 10.87 -10.06
C PRO A 67 11.93 10.91 -8.93
N LEU A 68 13.05 11.59 -9.15
CA LEU A 68 14.20 11.59 -8.23
C LEU A 68 13.90 12.21 -6.86
N ASP A 69 12.88 13.06 -6.78
CA ASP A 69 12.39 13.68 -5.55
C ASP A 69 11.34 12.82 -4.82
N LEU A 70 10.86 11.72 -5.44
CA LEU A 70 9.91 10.81 -4.79
C LEU A 70 10.52 10.09 -3.59
N PHE A 71 11.79 9.67 -3.71
CA PHE A 71 12.44 8.70 -2.84
C PHE A 71 13.19 9.28 -1.64
N THR A 72 12.53 10.23 -1.00
CA THR A 72 12.51 10.23 0.47
C THR A 72 11.66 9.01 0.92
N GLU A 73 12.04 8.31 1.98
CA GLU A 73 11.97 6.82 2.01
C GLU A 73 10.60 6.16 1.75
N PHE A 74 10.67 5.15 0.86
CA PHE A 74 9.78 4.01 0.61
C PHE A 74 8.80 4.10 -0.56
N PHE A 75 9.21 3.69 -1.76
CA PHE A 75 8.23 3.28 -2.78
C PHE A 75 8.63 2.02 -3.57
N TYR A 76 7.72 1.05 -3.46
CA TYR A 76 7.38 -0.07 -4.34
C TYR A 76 7.93 -1.50 -4.21
N ASP A 77 6.96 -2.41 -4.02
CA ASP A 77 6.74 -3.64 -4.80
C ASP A 77 5.25 -3.72 -5.21
N TRP A 78 4.97 -4.15 -6.45
CA TRP A 78 3.66 -4.01 -7.13
C TRP A 78 3.12 -5.31 -7.73
N LYS A 79 3.64 -6.45 -7.30
CA LYS A 79 3.33 -7.73 -7.93
C LYS A 79 2.18 -8.51 -7.30
N ASN A 80 1.53 -7.96 -6.27
CA ASN A 80 0.67 -8.76 -5.37
C ASN A 80 -0.82 -8.39 -5.37
N PHE A 81 -1.28 -7.41 -6.16
CA PHE A 81 -2.69 -6.98 -6.12
C PHE A 81 -3.30 -6.91 -7.52
N GLU A 82 -4.50 -7.47 -7.67
CA GLU A 82 -5.31 -7.29 -8.88
C GLU A 82 -6.02 -5.93 -8.84
N LYS A 83 -6.29 -5.36 -10.01
CA LYS A 83 -6.97 -4.06 -10.15
C LYS A 83 -8.32 -4.02 -9.40
N ASP A 84 -9.07 -5.12 -9.45
CA ASP A 84 -10.40 -5.19 -8.86
C ASP A 84 -10.34 -5.15 -7.33
N ASP A 85 -9.33 -5.76 -6.71
CA ASP A 85 -9.10 -5.66 -5.26
C ASP A 85 -8.80 -4.21 -4.86
N VAL A 86 -7.98 -3.50 -5.65
CA VAL A 86 -7.64 -2.10 -5.37
C VAL A 86 -8.87 -1.20 -5.44
N LEU A 87 -9.76 -1.41 -6.41
CA LEU A 87 -11.00 -0.67 -6.54
C LEU A 87 -11.97 -0.96 -5.38
N GLU A 88 -12.12 -2.23 -5.00
CA GLU A 88 -12.95 -2.64 -3.86
C GLU A 88 -12.48 -1.98 -2.55
N ILE A 89 -11.16 -1.93 -2.34
CA ILE A 89 -10.56 -1.27 -1.18
C ILE A 89 -10.83 0.25 -1.22
N ALA A 90 -10.67 0.88 -2.39
CA ALA A 90 -10.90 2.32 -2.54
C ALA A 90 -12.37 2.69 -2.19
N ASP A 91 -13.32 1.88 -2.64
CA ASP A 91 -14.74 2.04 -2.33
C ASP A 91 -15.03 1.83 -0.84
N CYS A 92 -14.42 0.82 -0.21
CA CYS A 92 -14.55 0.57 1.23
C CYS A 92 -14.01 1.73 2.09
N ILE A 93 -12.87 2.32 1.71
CA ILE A 93 -12.27 3.46 2.42
C ILE A 93 -13.14 4.71 2.23
N GLY A 94 -13.61 4.95 1.00
CA GLY A 94 -14.44 6.08 0.63
C GLY A 94 -13.65 7.37 0.36
N GLY A 95 -14.15 8.16 -0.60
CA GLY A 95 -13.47 9.35 -1.14
C GLY A 95 -12.95 10.36 -0.11
N PRO A 96 -13.73 10.78 0.91
CA PRO A 96 -13.25 11.75 1.91
C PRO A 96 -12.07 11.25 2.75
N ARG A 97 -12.00 9.95 3.03
CA ARG A 97 -10.92 9.35 3.81
C ARG A 97 -9.68 9.15 2.95
N LEU A 98 -9.86 8.69 1.71
CA LEU A 98 -8.80 8.62 0.70
C LEU A 98 -8.16 10.00 0.46
N ALA A 99 -8.95 11.06 0.34
CA ALA A 99 -8.44 12.42 0.15
C ALA A 99 -7.55 12.86 1.32
N LYS A 100 -7.92 12.51 2.56
CA LYS A 100 -7.11 12.83 3.74
C LYS A 100 -5.81 12.04 3.78
N ILE A 101 -5.86 10.75 3.45
CA ILE A 101 -4.67 9.88 3.35
C ILE A 101 -3.74 10.41 2.25
N CYS A 102 -4.26 10.62 1.05
CA CYS A 102 -3.49 11.16 -0.08
C CYS A 102 -2.87 12.54 0.22
N GLY A 103 -3.59 13.40 0.95
CA GLY A 103 -3.07 14.69 1.39
C GLY A 103 -1.93 14.60 2.40
N LEU A 104 -1.84 13.51 3.19
CA LEU A 104 -0.70 13.25 4.08
C LEU A 104 0.50 12.74 3.28
N PHE A 105 0.29 11.79 2.36
CA PHE A 105 1.33 11.26 1.47
C PHE A 105 1.93 12.34 0.57
N ALA A 106 1.11 13.22 -0.01
CA ALA A 106 1.58 14.33 -0.84
C ALA A 106 2.40 15.38 -0.08
N LYS A 107 2.17 15.54 1.24
CA LYS A 107 2.90 16.51 2.08
C LYS A 107 4.21 15.96 2.62
N THR A 108 4.22 14.70 3.04
CA THR A 108 5.39 14.09 3.66
C THR A 108 5.34 12.57 3.48
N TYR A 109 5.58 12.15 2.24
CA TYR A 109 5.56 10.75 1.81
C TYR A 109 6.41 9.87 2.74
N PHE A 110 7.66 10.28 3.00
CA PHE A 110 8.58 9.56 3.88
C PHE A 110 8.09 9.37 5.33
N ALA A 111 7.46 10.38 5.91
CA ALA A 111 7.04 10.31 7.31
C ALA A 111 5.75 9.48 7.52
N HIS A 112 5.02 9.17 6.45
CA HIS A 112 3.73 8.49 6.50
C HIS A 112 3.72 7.15 5.75
N SER A 113 4.86 6.75 5.18
CA SER A 113 5.05 5.44 4.58
C SER A 113 5.31 4.35 5.63
N GLY A 114 5.59 4.69 6.90
CA GLY A 114 5.73 3.73 8.01
C GLY A 114 4.63 3.86 9.08
N GLY A 115 4.33 2.77 9.80
CA GLY A 115 3.39 2.77 10.94
C GLY A 115 1.90 2.68 10.56
N VAL A 116 1.60 2.33 9.31
CA VAL A 116 0.27 1.94 8.85
C VAL A 116 -0.09 0.58 9.48
N PRO A 117 -1.36 0.31 9.82
CA PRO A 117 -1.78 -1.01 10.33
C PRO A 117 -1.38 -2.16 9.41
N ASP A 118 -1.09 -3.33 9.99
CA ASP A 118 -0.61 -4.50 9.25
C ASP A 118 -1.67 -5.17 8.36
N LEU A 119 -2.97 -5.00 8.68
CA LEU A 119 -4.13 -5.68 8.09
C LEU A 119 -5.16 -4.70 7.52
#